data_AF-A0A6P4J7T0-F1
#
_entry.id   AF-A0A6P4J7T0-F1
#
_cell.length_a   1.000
_cell.length_b   1.000
_cell.length_c   1.000
_cell.angle_alpha   90.00
_cell.angle_beta   90.00
_cell.angle_gamma   90.00
#
_symmetry.space_group_name_H-M   'P 1'
#
loop_
_entity.id
_entity.type
_entity.pdbx_description
1 polymer ?
#
loop_
_entity_poly.entity_id
_entity_poly.type
_entity_poly.pdbx_seq_one_letter_code
_entity_poly.pdbx_strand_id
1 'polypeptide(L)'
;MQNKMRLLREYSSYDDLSAHFRMYGSQSLDSLQDHVDMNPSGSDGLSTEGLDYYPTCAQSHSGLLREHNFKLKSYYYNVGHCVHCRKRIRFAMASLRCRSCPLRCHIACSRQLTVNCIPQPQITTKRGNLSDYAPRVAPMVPALIVHCVTEVEARGLQQEGLYRVSSTREKCKRLRQKLIRGKSTPHLGNKDIHTLCCCVKEFLRQLIHPLIPIYHRRDFEEATHLEDPLAVEEAVYLAVQDLQQAHRDTLAYLMLHWQRVADSPPVRMTVNNLAVIFAPTLFGDLDLNLVNVVVWQQVLKVLLLLPSDFWAQFLEVHPVPSPMGSTCDYEEHYRQRPWEHSSNLRWSSFKTYFRSMVNLSSTHL
;
A
#
# COMPACT_ATOMS: atom_id res chain seq x y z
N MET A 1 25.01 25.98 24.04
CA MET A 1 25.90 25.80 22.86
C MET A 1 26.81 24.56 22.93
N GLN A 2 27.01 23.90 24.08
CA GLN A 2 27.88 22.70 24.17
C GLN A 2 27.21 21.35 23.80
N ASN A 3 25.87 21.25 23.78
CA ASN A 3 25.17 20.02 23.37
C ASN A 3 25.07 19.83 21.84
N LYS A 4 25.22 20.90 21.04
CA LYS A 4 25.22 20.85 19.57
C LYS A 4 26.54 20.29 19.00
N MET A 5 27.62 20.35 19.78
CA MET A 5 28.96 19.86 19.41
C MET A 5 29.20 18.37 19.73
N ARG A 6 28.31 17.72 20.49
CA ARG A 6 28.49 16.31 20.88
C ARG A 6 27.90 15.31 19.87
N LEU A 7 26.91 15.73 19.07
CA LEU A 7 26.34 14.93 17.97
C LEU A 7 27.14 15.03 16.66
N LEU A 8 28.07 15.98 16.55
CA LEU A 8 28.91 16.20 15.36
C LEU A 8 30.26 15.46 15.40
N ARG A 9 30.53 14.65 16.43
CA ARG A 9 31.83 13.96 16.60
C ARG A 9 31.88 12.50 16.20
N GLU A 10 30.78 11.89 15.76
CA GLU A 10 30.77 10.45 15.43
C GLU A 10 30.56 10.08 13.96
N TYR A 11 30.38 11.03 13.04
CA TYR A 11 30.30 10.70 11.60
C TYR A 11 30.94 11.80 10.76
N SER A 12 32.17 11.57 10.28
CA SER A 12 32.98 12.56 9.55
C SER A 12 32.95 12.39 8.02
N SER A 13 32.26 11.38 7.48
CA SER A 13 32.16 11.17 6.03
C SER A 13 30.91 10.39 5.62
N TYR A 14 30.39 10.69 4.42
CA TYR A 14 29.34 9.92 3.74
C TYR A 14 29.72 8.45 3.50
N ASP A 15 31.03 8.15 3.42
CA ASP A 15 31.52 6.77 3.23
C ASP A 15 31.17 5.85 4.42
N ASP A 16 31.07 6.38 5.65
CA ASP A 16 30.74 5.60 6.85
C ASP A 16 29.28 5.11 6.88
N LEU A 17 28.34 5.88 6.31
CA LEU A 17 26.94 5.45 6.15
C LEU A 17 26.81 4.35 5.10
N SER A 18 27.65 4.38 4.05
CA SER A 18 27.63 3.38 2.99
C SER A 18 28.26 2.05 3.41
N ALA A 19 29.22 2.07 4.33
CA ALA A 19 29.92 0.89 4.85
C ALA A 19 28.97 -0.05 5.61
N HIS A 20 28.03 0.49 6.40
CA HIS A 20 27.05 -0.31 7.14
C HIS A 20 26.10 -1.10 6.23
N PHE A 21 25.89 -0.64 4.99
CA PHE A 21 25.04 -1.32 4.00
C PHE A 21 25.78 -2.31 3.09
N ARG A 22 27.11 -2.41 3.17
CA ARG A 22 27.93 -3.29 2.31
C ARG A 22 28.31 -4.65 2.92
N MET A 23 28.00 -4.92 4.19
CA MET A 23 28.62 -6.03 4.93
C MET A 23 27.99 -7.44 4.84
N TYR A 24 27.09 -7.74 3.89
CA TYR A 24 26.68 -9.14 3.65
C TYR A 24 26.60 -9.49 2.16
N GLY A 25 27.78 -9.69 1.58
CA GLY A 25 27.98 -10.46 0.35
C GLY A 25 28.28 -11.92 0.66
N SER A 26 27.64 -12.80 -0.10
CA SER A 26 28.00 -14.22 -0.36
C SER A 26 28.28 -15.14 0.84
N GLN A 27 27.29 -15.97 1.19
CA GLN A 27 27.54 -17.37 1.50
C GLN A 27 26.48 -18.23 0.82
N SER A 28 26.94 -19.15 -0.04
CA SER A 28 26.17 -20.26 -0.57
C SER A 28 25.90 -21.27 0.53
N LEU A 29 24.81 -22.02 0.40
CA LEU A 29 24.72 -23.38 0.90
C LEU A 29 23.73 -24.14 0.03
N ASP A 30 24.31 -24.99 -0.80
CA ASP A 30 23.67 -26.13 -1.44
C ASP A 30 23.21 -27.14 -0.39
N SER A 31 22.30 -28.01 -0.84
CA SER A 31 21.92 -29.30 -0.26
C SER A 31 20.86 -29.23 0.84
N LEU A 32 19.63 -29.63 0.49
CA LEU A 32 19.15 -30.98 0.82
C LEU A 32 17.88 -31.27 0.00
N GLN A 33 18.06 -32.23 -0.91
CA GLN A 33 17.03 -33.06 -1.50
C GLN A 33 16.39 -33.87 -0.37
N ASP A 34 15.07 -34.01 -0.34
CA ASP A 34 14.44 -35.32 -0.10
C ASP A 34 12.96 -35.34 -0.50
N HIS A 35 12.61 -36.47 -1.13
CA HIS A 35 11.30 -36.87 -1.60
C HIS A 35 10.34 -37.17 -0.43
N VAL A 36 9.02 -37.10 -0.66
CA VAL A 36 8.05 -38.21 -0.50
C VAL A 36 6.65 -37.75 -0.97
N ASP A 37 6.22 -38.44 -2.04
CA ASP A 37 4.90 -38.97 -2.45
C ASP A 37 3.57 -38.19 -2.39
N MET A 38 2.87 -38.34 -3.51
CA MET A 38 1.49 -37.95 -3.80
C MET A 38 0.50 -39.10 -3.50
N ASN A 39 -0.79 -38.70 -3.57
CA ASN A 39 -1.97 -39.46 -4.04
C ASN A 39 -2.89 -40.07 -2.94
N PRO A 40 -4.16 -40.40 -3.24
CA PRO A 40 -5.24 -39.54 -3.77
C PRO A 40 -6.64 -39.82 -3.12
N SER A 41 -7.66 -39.12 -3.65
CA SER A 41 -9.06 -39.58 -3.82
C SER A 41 -10.12 -39.17 -2.80
N GLY A 42 -11.25 -38.71 -3.33
CA GLY A 42 -12.49 -38.40 -2.61
C GLY A 42 -13.49 -37.61 -3.47
N SER A 43 -14.16 -38.32 -4.38
CA SER A 43 -15.47 -38.07 -5.05
C SER A 43 -16.54 -37.47 -4.11
N ASP A 44 -17.73 -36.99 -4.47
CA ASP A 44 -18.52 -36.61 -5.66
C ASP A 44 -19.77 -35.94 -5.07
N GLY A 45 -20.54 -35.15 -5.83
CA GLY A 45 -21.90 -34.77 -5.40
C GLY A 45 -22.46 -33.48 -5.99
N LEU A 46 -23.29 -33.62 -7.02
CA LEU A 46 -24.11 -32.57 -7.63
C LEU A 46 -25.33 -32.23 -6.76
N SER A 47 -25.74 -30.96 -6.76
CA SER A 47 -27.17 -30.58 -6.90
C SER A 47 -27.29 -29.10 -7.29
N THR A 48 -28.19 -28.86 -8.23
CA THR A 48 -28.60 -27.58 -8.80
C THR A 48 -29.98 -27.28 -8.25
N GLU A 49 -30.22 -26.07 -7.71
CA GLU A 49 -31.50 -25.34 -7.76
C GLU A 49 -31.42 -24.02 -6.98
N GLY A 50 -32.18 -23.00 -7.41
CA GLY A 50 -32.62 -21.89 -6.56
C GLY A 50 -31.90 -20.55 -6.72
N LEU A 51 -32.62 -19.59 -7.30
CA LEU A 51 -32.33 -18.15 -7.33
C LEU A 51 -32.20 -17.56 -5.92
N ASP A 52 -31.35 -16.54 -5.76
CA ASP A 52 -31.71 -15.21 -5.22
C ASP A 52 -30.49 -14.39 -4.80
N TYR A 53 -30.59 -13.10 -5.08
CA TYR A 53 -29.67 -12.03 -4.75
C TYR A 53 -29.59 -11.85 -3.23
N TYR A 54 -28.45 -12.15 -2.59
CA TYR A 54 -28.13 -11.66 -1.23
C TYR A 54 -26.62 -11.45 -1.06
N PRO A 55 -26.21 -10.35 -0.38
CA PRO A 55 -24.83 -9.89 -0.26
C PRO A 55 -24.11 -10.63 0.87
N THR A 56 -22.79 -10.82 0.80
CA THR A 56 -22.04 -11.07 2.04
C THR A 56 -20.57 -10.68 1.99
N CYS A 57 -20.30 -9.71 2.86
CA CYS A 57 -19.10 -9.40 3.63
C CYS A 57 -18.12 -10.55 3.89
N ALA A 58 -16.83 -10.25 3.77
CA ALA A 58 -15.81 -10.68 4.72
C ALA A 58 -14.70 -9.62 4.77
N GLN A 59 -14.52 -9.03 5.95
CA GLN A 59 -13.61 -7.93 6.24
C GLN A 59 -12.16 -8.32 5.95
N SER A 60 -11.56 -7.65 4.98
CA SER A 60 -10.11 -7.57 4.88
C SER A 60 -9.62 -6.44 5.78
N HIS A 61 -8.59 -6.68 6.57
CA HIS A 61 -7.85 -5.64 7.29
C HIS A 61 -7.10 -4.65 6.36
N SER A 62 -7.29 -4.75 5.04
CA SER A 62 -6.89 -3.70 4.11
C SER A 62 -8.02 -2.66 4.02
N GLY A 63 -7.71 -1.39 4.31
CA GLY A 63 -8.65 -0.27 4.15
C GLY A 63 -9.16 -0.05 2.72
N LEU A 64 -8.83 -0.93 1.78
CA LEU A 64 -9.26 -0.93 0.38
C LEU A 64 -10.38 -1.95 0.17
N LEU A 65 -11.59 -1.63 0.66
CA LEU A 65 -12.77 -2.51 0.58
C LEU A 65 -13.51 -2.33 -0.76
N ARG A 66 -12.90 -2.76 -1.87
CA ARG A 66 -13.57 -2.73 -3.18
C ARG A 66 -14.14 -4.09 -3.56
N GLU A 67 -15.42 -4.08 -3.90
CA GLU A 67 -16.09 -5.22 -4.47
C GLU A 67 -15.68 -5.45 -5.94
N HIS A 68 -15.75 -6.70 -6.38
CA HIS A 68 -15.51 -7.05 -7.79
C HIS A 68 -16.76 -6.82 -8.63
N ASN A 69 -16.59 -6.11 -9.75
CA ASN A 69 -17.62 -6.04 -10.79
C ASN A 69 -17.38 -7.14 -11.83
N PHE A 70 -18.12 -8.24 -11.71
CA PHE A 70 -17.95 -9.41 -12.59
C PHE A 70 -18.70 -9.30 -13.91
N LYS A 71 -18.12 -9.90 -14.95
CA LYS A 71 -18.79 -10.22 -16.22
C LYS A 71 -18.62 -11.71 -16.52
N LEU A 72 -19.71 -12.35 -16.93
CA LEU A 72 -19.68 -13.72 -17.43
C LEU A 72 -18.99 -13.75 -18.80
N LYS A 73 -18.03 -14.66 -18.98
CA LYS A 73 -17.34 -14.84 -20.26
C LYS A 73 -16.97 -16.31 -20.49
N SER A 74 -17.25 -16.79 -21.69
CA SER A 74 -16.77 -18.08 -22.21
C SER A 74 -15.47 -17.88 -22.98
N TYR A 75 -14.55 -18.82 -22.82
CA TYR A 75 -13.22 -18.72 -23.42
C TYR A 75 -12.93 -19.93 -24.32
N TYR A 76 -12.59 -19.64 -25.57
CA TYR A 76 -12.19 -20.64 -26.58
C TYR A 76 -10.66 -20.74 -26.71
N TYR A 77 -9.94 -20.34 -25.65
CA TYR A 77 -8.48 -20.38 -25.56
C TYR A 77 -8.06 -20.49 -24.09
N ASN A 78 -6.79 -20.80 -23.82
CA ASN A 78 -6.30 -20.90 -22.44
C ASN A 78 -6.25 -19.53 -21.75
N VAL A 79 -7.03 -19.37 -20.68
CA VAL A 79 -7.09 -18.14 -19.87
C VAL A 79 -6.46 -18.25 -18.49
N GLY A 80 -5.92 -19.42 -18.18
CA GLY A 80 -5.28 -19.73 -16.91
C GLY A 80 -6.23 -20.37 -15.89
N HIS A 81 -5.97 -20.05 -14.62
CA HIS A 81 -6.53 -20.75 -13.47
C HIS A 81 -7.50 -19.86 -12.69
N CYS A 82 -8.48 -20.48 -12.05
CA CYS A 82 -9.38 -19.82 -11.11
C CYS A 82 -8.59 -19.37 -9.87
N VAL A 83 -8.76 -18.11 -9.45
CA VAL A 83 -8.04 -17.54 -8.29
C VAL A 83 -8.36 -18.27 -6.98
N HIS A 84 -9.61 -18.70 -6.79
CA HIS A 84 -10.04 -19.42 -5.58
C HIS A 84 -9.51 -20.87 -5.55
N CYS A 85 -10.06 -21.77 -6.38
CA CYS A 85 -9.74 -23.19 -6.30
C CYS A 85 -8.43 -23.61 -7.00
N ARG A 86 -7.73 -22.67 -7.67
CA ARG A 86 -6.48 -22.89 -8.43
C ARG A 86 -6.57 -23.88 -9.60
N LYS A 87 -7.73 -24.50 -9.84
CA LYS A 87 -7.99 -25.36 -10.99
C LYS A 87 -8.10 -24.53 -12.28
N ARG A 88 -7.75 -25.15 -13.41
CA ARG A 88 -7.79 -24.53 -14.74
C ARG A 88 -9.23 -24.23 -15.17
N ILE A 89 -9.46 -23.03 -15.72
CA ILE A 89 -10.74 -22.69 -16.36
C ILE A 89 -10.79 -23.42 -17.70
N ARG A 90 -11.77 -24.33 -17.86
CA ARG A 90 -11.88 -25.23 -19.02
C ARG A 90 -12.27 -24.48 -20.30
N PHE A 91 -11.85 -25.02 -21.44
CA PHE A 91 -12.25 -24.54 -22.77
C PHE A 91 -13.77 -24.57 -22.93
N ALA A 92 -14.31 -23.54 -23.58
CA ALA A 92 -15.74 -23.32 -23.85
C ALA A 92 -16.66 -23.28 -22.61
N MET A 93 -16.10 -23.32 -21.40
CA MET A 93 -16.86 -23.16 -20.16
C MET A 93 -16.91 -21.70 -19.75
N ALA A 94 -18.09 -21.26 -19.31
CA ALA A 94 -18.29 -19.91 -18.80
C ALA A 94 -17.60 -19.72 -17.44
N SER A 95 -17.00 -18.56 -17.25
CA SER A 95 -16.36 -18.17 -15.99
C SER A 95 -16.54 -16.68 -15.75
N LEU A 96 -16.28 -16.24 -14.52
CA LEU A 96 -16.40 -14.84 -14.13
C LEU A 96 -15.04 -14.15 -14.26
N ARG A 97 -15.04 -12.98 -14.91
CA ARG A 97 -13.89 -12.07 -14.99
C ARG A 97 -14.26 -10.72 -14.42
N CYS A 98 -13.43 -10.19 -13.53
CA CYS A 98 -13.61 -8.82 -13.03
C CYS A 98 -13.29 -7.81 -14.15
N ARG A 99 -14.08 -6.72 -14.23
CA ARG A 99 -13.87 -5.65 -15.21
C ARG A 99 -12.66 -4.77 -14.87
N SER A 100 -12.37 -4.62 -13.58
CA SER A 100 -11.39 -3.65 -13.07
C SER A 100 -10.03 -4.27 -12.75
N CYS A 101 -10.00 -5.55 -12.39
CA CYS A 101 -8.78 -6.26 -11.99
C CYS A 101 -8.57 -7.54 -12.82
N PRO A 102 -7.39 -8.17 -12.79
CA PRO A 102 -7.10 -9.34 -13.63
C PRO A 102 -7.74 -10.64 -13.10
N LEU A 103 -8.52 -10.58 -12.03
CA LEU A 103 -9.12 -11.74 -11.38
C LEU A 103 -10.09 -12.47 -12.32
N ARG A 104 -9.94 -13.80 -12.32
CA ARG A 104 -10.84 -14.76 -12.97
C ARG A 104 -11.17 -15.88 -12.00
N CYS A 105 -12.42 -16.31 -11.96
CA CYS A 105 -12.84 -17.43 -11.15
C CYS A 105 -13.97 -18.24 -11.82
N HIS A 106 -14.16 -19.48 -11.39
CA HIS A 106 -15.37 -20.22 -11.74
C HIS A 106 -16.59 -19.56 -11.14
N ILE A 107 -17.75 -19.74 -11.79
CA ILE A 107 -19.03 -19.20 -11.32
C ILE A 107 -19.30 -19.65 -9.87
N ALA A 108 -19.17 -20.95 -9.60
CA ALA A 108 -19.36 -21.55 -8.27
C ALA A 108 -18.36 -21.05 -7.21
N CYS A 109 -17.18 -20.58 -7.62
CA CYS A 109 -16.16 -20.10 -6.69
C CYS A 109 -16.32 -18.63 -6.29
N SER A 110 -17.22 -17.87 -6.94
CA SER A 110 -17.37 -16.43 -6.69
C SER A 110 -17.72 -16.09 -5.25
N ARG A 111 -18.60 -16.87 -4.63
CA ARG A 111 -19.07 -16.68 -3.25
C ARG A 111 -18.01 -16.97 -2.18
N GLN A 112 -16.90 -17.60 -2.56
CA GLN A 112 -15.82 -18.00 -1.64
C GLN A 112 -14.59 -17.10 -1.81
N LEU A 113 -14.70 -16.01 -2.57
CA LEU A 113 -13.59 -15.07 -2.76
C LEU A 113 -13.40 -14.22 -1.50
N THR A 114 -12.24 -14.36 -0.88
CA THR A 114 -11.79 -13.53 0.25
C THR A 114 -10.91 -12.36 -0.17
N VAL A 115 -10.66 -12.22 -1.48
CA VAL A 115 -9.76 -11.21 -2.04
C VAL A 115 -10.54 -10.03 -2.61
N ASN A 116 -10.17 -8.81 -2.22
CA ASN A 116 -10.79 -7.60 -2.74
C ASN A 116 -10.36 -7.28 -4.18
N CYS A 117 -11.13 -6.42 -4.83
CA CYS A 117 -10.78 -5.90 -6.14
C CYS A 117 -9.63 -4.89 -6.03
N ILE A 118 -8.52 -5.19 -6.70
CA ILE A 118 -7.36 -4.30 -6.83
C ILE A 118 -7.27 -3.87 -8.31
N PRO A 119 -7.83 -2.71 -8.68
CA PRO A 119 -7.87 -2.30 -10.07
C PRO A 119 -6.47 -2.06 -10.62
N GLN A 120 -6.29 -2.35 -11.91
CA GLN A 120 -5.03 -2.09 -12.59
C GLN A 120 -4.97 -0.65 -13.11
N PRO A 121 -3.77 -0.07 -13.26
CA PRO A 121 -3.62 1.19 -13.99
C PRO A 121 -4.09 1.02 -15.44
N GLN A 122 -4.44 2.12 -16.09
CA GLN A 122 -4.65 2.08 -17.53
C GLN A 122 -3.32 1.94 -18.27
N ILE A 123 -3.37 1.39 -19.49
CA ILE A 123 -2.18 1.21 -20.32
C ILE A 123 -1.71 2.60 -20.76
N THR A 124 -0.58 3.06 -20.21
CA THR A 124 0.09 4.29 -20.63
C THR A 124 1.43 3.97 -21.29
N THR A 125 1.81 4.76 -22.30
CA THR A 125 3.12 4.70 -22.94
C THR A 125 4.19 5.43 -22.13
N LYS A 126 3.79 6.49 -21.41
CA LYS A 126 4.62 7.18 -20.42
C LYS A 126 4.63 6.39 -19.11
N ARG A 127 5.82 6.09 -18.60
CA ARG A 127 6.02 5.38 -17.34
C ARG A 127 7.01 6.11 -16.48
N GLY A 128 6.78 6.06 -15.18
CA GLY A 128 7.73 6.49 -14.17
C GLY A 128 7.13 7.41 -13.12
N ASN A 129 6.03 8.08 -13.41
CA ASN A 129 5.27 8.79 -12.38
C ASN A 129 4.41 7.80 -11.58
N LEU A 130 4.12 8.10 -10.32
CA LEU A 130 3.28 7.26 -9.48
C LEU A 130 1.89 7.04 -10.09
N SER A 131 1.31 8.12 -10.63
CA SER A 131 0.01 8.12 -11.30
C SER A 131 -0.06 7.17 -12.51
N ASP A 132 1.07 6.83 -13.14
CA ASP A 132 1.12 5.85 -14.24
C ASP A 132 0.88 4.40 -13.74
N TYR A 133 1.11 4.15 -12.44
CA TYR A 133 0.98 2.84 -11.82
C TYR A 133 -0.29 2.70 -10.95
N ALA A 134 -0.92 3.83 -10.61
CA ALA A 134 -2.14 3.88 -9.82
C ALA A 134 -3.40 3.64 -10.67
N PRO A 135 -4.46 3.06 -10.10
CA PRO A 135 -5.76 2.99 -10.77
C PRO A 135 -6.39 4.40 -10.87
N ARG A 136 -7.26 4.63 -11.86
CA ARG A 136 -7.99 5.90 -12.04
C ARG A 136 -9.13 6.13 -11.05
N VAL A 137 -9.31 5.22 -10.11
CA VAL A 137 -10.43 5.17 -9.17
C VAL A 137 -9.85 5.16 -7.77
N ALA A 138 -10.30 6.08 -6.93
CA ALA A 138 -9.87 6.18 -5.53
C ALA A 138 -10.23 4.92 -4.72
N PRO A 139 -9.42 4.55 -3.72
CA PRO A 139 -8.09 5.08 -3.40
C PRO A 139 -7.02 4.73 -4.45
N MET A 140 -6.27 5.72 -4.93
CA MET A 140 -5.35 5.61 -6.07
C MET A 140 -4.00 4.96 -5.70
N VAL A 141 -4.03 3.74 -5.16
CA VAL A 141 -2.83 3.00 -4.73
C VAL A 141 -2.39 2.00 -5.81
N PRO A 142 -1.12 2.00 -6.26
CA PRO A 142 -0.61 1.03 -7.21
C PRO A 142 -0.81 -0.42 -6.77
N ALA A 143 -1.32 -1.26 -7.67
CA ALA A 143 -1.61 -2.67 -7.39
C ALA A 143 -0.38 -3.45 -6.85
N LEU A 144 0.83 -3.09 -7.31
CA LEU A 144 2.08 -3.66 -6.80
C LEU A 144 2.23 -3.44 -5.30
N ILE A 145 2.00 -2.21 -4.84
CA ILE A 145 2.10 -1.85 -3.41
C ILE A 145 1.05 -2.63 -2.64
N VAL A 146 -0.21 -2.61 -3.10
CA VAL A 146 -1.32 -3.32 -2.42
C VAL A 146 -1.01 -4.80 -2.27
N HIS A 147 -0.60 -5.47 -3.34
CA HIS A 147 -0.29 -6.91 -3.30
C HIS A 147 0.89 -7.24 -2.38
N CYS A 148 1.99 -6.48 -2.45
CA CYS A 148 3.15 -6.71 -1.59
C CYS A 148 2.82 -6.46 -0.12
N VAL A 149 2.19 -5.34 0.21
CA VAL A 149 1.85 -4.96 1.59
C VAL A 149 0.85 -5.94 2.19
N THR A 150 -0.21 -6.31 1.46
CA THR A 150 -1.21 -7.28 1.95
C THR A 150 -0.55 -8.61 2.31
N GLU A 151 0.39 -9.07 1.47
CA GLU A 151 1.11 -10.32 1.71
C GLU A 151 2.12 -10.20 2.86
N VAL A 152 2.79 -9.05 3.02
CA VAL A 152 3.67 -8.78 4.16
C VAL A 152 2.88 -8.77 5.47
N GLU A 153 1.70 -8.18 5.49
CA GLU A 153 0.86 -8.16 6.68
C GLU A 153 0.30 -9.53 7.03
N ALA A 154 -0.10 -10.31 6.02
CA ALA A 154 -0.72 -11.62 6.21
C ALA A 154 0.20 -12.64 6.91
N ARG A 155 1.54 -12.57 6.70
CA ARG A 155 2.48 -13.57 7.25
C ARG A 155 3.82 -13.03 7.73
N GLY A 156 4.14 -11.77 7.43
CA GLY A 156 5.44 -11.17 7.71
C GLY A 156 5.52 -10.46 9.07
N LEU A 157 4.40 -10.14 9.72
CA LEU A 157 4.41 -9.41 11.01
C LEU A 157 5.00 -10.19 12.19
N GLN A 158 5.40 -11.45 11.98
CA GLN A 158 6.12 -12.27 12.96
C GLN A 158 7.63 -12.37 12.64
N GLN A 159 8.09 -11.71 11.57
CA GLN A 159 9.46 -11.80 11.09
C GLN A 159 10.28 -10.58 11.52
N GLU A 160 11.43 -10.82 12.14
CA GLU A 160 12.34 -9.75 12.57
C GLU A 160 12.88 -8.94 11.39
N GLY A 161 13.03 -7.62 11.58
CA GLY A 161 13.76 -6.77 10.66
C GLY A 161 13.08 -6.53 9.32
N LEU A 162 11.74 -6.52 9.28
CA LEU A 162 11.00 -6.11 8.07
C LEU A 162 11.54 -4.76 7.56
N TYR A 163 11.70 -4.67 6.23
CA TYR A 163 12.30 -3.53 5.53
C TYR A 163 13.78 -3.20 5.83
N ARG A 164 14.35 -3.65 6.95
CA ARG A 164 15.79 -3.54 7.25
C ARG A 164 16.60 -4.57 6.45
N VAL A 165 16.19 -5.84 6.52
CA VAL A 165 16.89 -6.93 5.83
C VAL A 165 16.67 -6.83 4.32
N SER A 166 17.75 -6.96 3.55
CA SER A 166 17.74 -6.86 2.09
C SER A 166 17.70 -8.23 1.41
N SER A 167 17.00 -8.32 0.27
CA SER A 167 17.03 -9.47 -0.63
C SER A 167 17.93 -9.17 -1.84
N THR A 168 18.26 -10.18 -2.64
CA THR A 168 19.11 -10.00 -3.82
C THR A 168 18.45 -9.07 -4.84
N ARG A 169 19.26 -8.23 -5.49
CA ARG A 169 18.79 -7.21 -6.44
C ARG A 169 18.02 -7.85 -7.61
N GLU A 170 18.46 -9.01 -8.06
CA GLU A 170 17.87 -9.77 -9.16
C GLU A 170 16.48 -10.29 -8.78
N LYS A 171 16.31 -10.85 -7.57
CA LYS A 171 15.00 -11.32 -7.07
C LYS A 171 14.02 -10.16 -7.01
N CYS A 172 14.44 -9.03 -6.46
CA CYS A 172 13.63 -7.83 -6.32
C CYS A 172 13.24 -7.23 -7.68
N LYS A 173 14.22 -7.06 -8.58
CA LYS A 173 14.00 -6.53 -9.94
C LYS A 173 13.04 -7.41 -10.73
N ARG A 174 13.21 -8.74 -10.68
CA ARG A 174 12.35 -9.71 -11.37
C ARG A 174 10.92 -9.68 -10.82
N LEU A 175 10.76 -9.63 -9.50
CA LEU A 175 9.44 -9.53 -8.88
C LEU A 175 8.73 -8.23 -9.27
N ARG A 176 9.43 -7.09 -9.15
CA ARG A 176 8.90 -5.78 -9.52
C ARG A 176 8.43 -5.72 -10.97
N GLN A 177 9.25 -6.18 -11.91
CA GLN A 177 8.88 -6.23 -13.33
C GLN A 177 7.66 -7.13 -13.58
N LYS A 178 7.56 -8.27 -12.88
CA LYS A 178 6.40 -9.16 -12.98
C LYS A 178 5.12 -8.47 -12.48
N LEU A 179 5.19 -7.75 -11.36
CA LEU A 179 4.05 -7.05 -10.77
C LEU A 179 3.61 -5.84 -11.60
N ILE A 180 4.55 -5.02 -12.09
CA ILE A 180 4.25 -3.86 -12.96
C ILE A 180 3.55 -4.29 -14.27
N ARG A 181 3.84 -5.48 -14.79
CA ARG A 181 3.19 -6.00 -16.01
C ARG A 181 1.69 -6.27 -15.82
N GLY A 182 1.21 -6.51 -14.60
CA GLY A 182 -0.23 -6.58 -14.27
C GLY A 182 -1.07 -7.64 -14.99
N LYS A 183 -0.46 -8.62 -15.69
CA LYS A 183 -1.18 -9.55 -16.59
C LYS A 183 -2.12 -10.54 -15.86
N SER A 184 -1.83 -10.85 -14.60
CA SER A 184 -2.57 -11.80 -13.77
C SER A 184 -2.49 -11.40 -12.32
N THR A 185 -3.48 -11.80 -11.51
CA THR A 185 -3.38 -11.70 -10.05
C THR A 185 -2.14 -12.48 -9.59
N PRO A 186 -1.17 -11.83 -8.92
CA PRO A 186 0.07 -12.48 -8.56
C PRO A 186 -0.15 -13.46 -7.39
N HIS A 187 0.48 -14.63 -7.47
CA HIS A 187 0.63 -15.50 -6.30
C HIS A 187 1.92 -15.12 -5.58
N LEU A 188 1.81 -14.54 -4.38
CA LEU A 188 2.95 -14.09 -3.58
C LEU A 188 3.25 -14.96 -2.35
N GLY A 189 2.37 -15.91 -1.98
CA GLY A 189 2.56 -16.78 -0.83
C GLY A 189 3.84 -17.63 -0.79
N ASN A 190 4.50 -17.85 -1.94
CA ASN A 190 5.78 -18.56 -2.02
C ASN A 190 6.99 -17.63 -2.18
N LYS A 191 6.82 -16.32 -1.99
CA LYS A 191 7.91 -15.35 -2.08
C LYS A 191 8.46 -15.08 -0.70
N ASP A 192 9.78 -14.94 -0.60
CA ASP A 192 10.41 -14.47 0.63
C ASP A 192 9.87 -13.06 1.00
N ILE A 193 9.59 -12.83 2.29
CA ILE A 193 9.02 -11.57 2.79
C ILE A 193 9.97 -10.41 2.57
N HIS A 194 11.26 -10.58 2.86
CA HIS A 194 12.24 -9.52 2.66
C HIS A 194 12.34 -9.10 1.19
N THR A 195 12.12 -10.03 0.26
CA THR A 195 11.99 -9.75 -1.18
C THR A 195 10.77 -8.89 -1.50
N LEU A 196 9.63 -9.11 -0.83
CA LEU A 196 8.44 -8.25 -0.98
C LEU A 196 8.70 -6.85 -0.44
N CYS A 197 9.27 -6.74 0.77
CA CYS A 197 9.67 -5.47 1.38
C CYS A 197 10.61 -4.68 0.47
N CYS A 198 11.64 -5.35 -0.06
CA CYS A 198 12.59 -4.73 -0.99
C CYS A 198 11.93 -4.33 -2.32
N CYS A 199 10.95 -5.11 -2.80
CA CYS A 199 10.20 -4.75 -4.00
C CYS A 199 9.41 -3.44 -3.82
N VAL A 200 8.82 -3.20 -2.64
CA VAL A 200 8.14 -1.94 -2.33
C VAL A 200 9.13 -0.78 -2.30
N LYS A 201 10.25 -0.92 -1.56
CA LYS A 201 11.31 0.11 -1.51
C LYS A 201 11.84 0.44 -2.90
N GLU A 202 12.14 -0.58 -3.70
CA GLU A 202 12.67 -0.41 -5.05
C GLU A 202 11.66 0.24 -6.00
N PHE A 203 10.37 -0.05 -5.84
CA PHE A 203 9.33 0.60 -6.62
C PHE A 203 9.29 2.10 -6.33
N LEU A 204 9.26 2.49 -5.06
CA LEU A 204 9.19 3.91 -4.64
C LEU A 204 10.44 4.68 -5.07
N ARG A 205 11.63 4.11 -4.89
CA ARG A 205 12.91 4.74 -5.29
C ARG A 205 13.04 4.95 -6.79
N GLN A 206 12.37 4.13 -7.61
CA GLN A 206 12.45 4.22 -9.08
C GLN A 206 11.40 5.13 -9.71
N LEU A 207 10.59 5.83 -8.91
CA LEU A 207 9.68 6.83 -9.45
C LEU A 207 10.49 8.01 -9.99
N ILE A 208 10.02 8.62 -11.09
CA ILE A 208 10.61 9.84 -11.67
C ILE A 208 10.55 10.98 -10.66
N HIS A 209 9.41 11.10 -9.98
CA HIS A 209 9.25 11.98 -8.84
C HIS A 209 9.02 11.13 -7.58
N PRO A 210 9.70 11.46 -6.47
CA PRO A 210 9.57 10.74 -5.21
C PRO A 210 8.12 10.75 -4.70
N LEU A 211 7.80 9.84 -3.76
CA LEU A 211 6.45 9.76 -3.20
C LEU A 211 6.02 11.08 -2.55
N ILE A 212 6.95 11.75 -1.85
CA ILE A 212 6.80 13.14 -1.41
C ILE A 212 7.54 14.00 -2.44
N PRO A 213 6.84 14.64 -3.39
CA PRO A 213 7.48 15.39 -4.46
C PRO A 213 8.29 16.57 -3.92
N ILE A 214 9.33 16.96 -4.66
CA ILE A 214 10.28 18.02 -4.26
C ILE A 214 9.55 19.32 -3.90
N TYR A 215 8.53 19.68 -4.68
CA TYR A 215 7.76 20.91 -4.50
C TYR A 215 6.90 20.95 -3.22
N HIS A 216 6.63 19.80 -2.59
CA HIS A 216 5.90 19.74 -1.31
C HIS A 216 6.80 19.52 -0.10
N ARG A 217 8.10 19.22 -0.29
CA ARG A 217 8.98 18.87 0.84
C ARG A 217 9.04 19.96 1.89
N ARG A 218 9.12 21.23 1.45
CA ARG A 218 9.23 22.39 2.33
C ARG A 218 8.04 22.47 3.31
N ASP A 219 6.82 22.23 2.85
CA ASP A 219 5.62 22.29 3.68
C ASP A 219 5.68 21.24 4.82
N PHE A 220 6.16 20.04 4.49
CA PHE A 220 6.38 19.00 5.48
C PHE A 220 7.54 19.31 6.44
N GLU A 221 8.63 19.87 5.94
CA GLU A 221 9.80 20.26 6.74
C GLU A 221 9.43 21.38 7.73
N GLU A 222 8.71 22.41 7.28
CA GLU A 222 8.24 23.52 8.11
C GLU A 222 7.31 23.04 9.24
N ALA A 223 6.45 22.05 8.97
CA ALA A 223 5.61 21.47 10.01
C ALA A 223 6.42 20.87 11.18
N THR A 224 7.65 20.37 10.93
CA THR A 224 8.51 19.82 12.00
C THR A 224 9.17 20.87 12.90
N HIS A 225 9.12 22.14 12.50
CA HIS A 225 9.66 23.26 13.26
C HIS A 225 8.64 23.88 14.23
N LEU A 226 7.38 23.46 14.16
CA LEU A 226 6.34 23.91 15.08
C LEU A 226 6.46 23.21 16.43
N GLU A 227 6.25 23.97 17.51
CA GLU A 227 6.32 23.44 18.89
C GLU A 227 4.98 22.87 19.37
N ASP A 228 3.86 23.45 18.93
CA ASP A 228 2.51 23.00 19.29
C ASP A 228 2.12 21.76 18.48
N PRO A 229 1.86 20.61 19.14
CA PRO A 229 1.44 19.38 18.45
C PRO A 229 0.21 19.56 17.56
N LEU A 230 -0.75 20.41 17.95
CA LEU A 230 -1.95 20.66 17.15
C LEU A 230 -1.61 21.45 15.87
N ALA A 231 -0.72 22.42 15.97
CA ALA A 231 -0.22 23.16 14.82
C ALA A 231 0.58 22.26 13.87
N VAL A 232 1.39 21.33 14.40
CA VAL A 232 2.09 20.31 13.60
C VAL A 232 1.09 19.45 12.83
N GLU A 233 0.07 18.92 13.51
CA GLU A 233 -0.95 18.07 12.88
C GLU A 233 -1.72 18.84 11.79
N GLU A 234 -2.11 20.08 12.04
CA GLU A 234 -2.80 20.93 11.07
C GLU A 234 -1.92 21.24 9.84
N ALA A 235 -0.66 21.62 10.05
CA ALA A 235 0.27 21.89 8.96
C ALA A 235 0.51 20.64 8.09
N VAL A 236 0.70 19.47 8.72
CA VAL A 236 0.84 18.20 8.01
C VAL A 236 -0.44 17.83 7.27
N TYR A 237 -1.61 18.04 7.86
CA TYR A 237 -2.89 17.80 7.19
C TYR A 237 -3.01 18.59 5.88
N LEU A 238 -2.70 19.89 5.91
CA LEU A 238 -2.72 20.75 4.73
C LEU A 238 -1.71 20.27 3.67
N ALA A 239 -0.47 19.98 4.07
CA ALA A 239 0.56 19.46 3.17
C ALA A 239 0.14 18.12 2.51
N VAL A 240 -0.49 17.22 3.27
CA VAL A 240 -1.01 15.94 2.75
C VAL A 240 -2.21 16.14 1.83
N GLN A 241 -3.08 17.12 2.10
CA GLN A 241 -4.22 17.43 1.23
C GLN A 241 -3.79 17.95 -0.14
N ASP A 242 -2.73 18.78 -0.18
CA ASP A 242 -2.22 19.39 -1.40
C ASP A 242 -1.48 18.40 -2.31
N LEU A 243 -1.09 17.23 -1.79
CA LEU A 243 -0.55 16.16 -2.62
C LEU A 243 -1.56 15.69 -3.66
N GLN A 244 -1.06 15.40 -4.86
CA GLN A 244 -1.84 14.69 -5.87
C GLN A 244 -2.45 13.40 -5.29
N GLN A 245 -3.68 13.09 -5.65
CA GLN A 245 -4.44 11.99 -5.04
C GLN A 245 -3.71 10.64 -5.05
N ALA A 246 -3.01 10.29 -6.13
CA ALA A 246 -2.21 9.07 -6.18
C ALA A 246 -1.08 9.06 -5.14
N HIS A 247 -0.42 10.20 -4.91
CA HIS A 247 0.62 10.36 -3.90
C HIS A 247 0.03 10.29 -2.48
N ARG A 248 -1.04 11.04 -2.23
CA ARG A 248 -1.74 11.07 -0.94
C ARG A 248 -2.27 9.69 -0.53
N ASP A 249 -3.03 9.04 -1.40
CA ASP A 249 -3.66 7.76 -1.09
C ASP A 249 -2.59 6.66 -0.93
N THR A 250 -1.51 6.70 -1.73
CA THR A 250 -0.38 5.76 -1.58
C THR A 250 0.38 6.01 -0.28
N LEU A 251 0.61 7.27 0.10
CA LEU A 251 1.24 7.64 1.36
C LEU A 251 0.40 7.14 2.54
N ALA A 252 -0.90 7.43 2.55
CA ALA A 252 -1.82 6.98 3.60
C ALA A 252 -1.81 5.46 3.77
N TYR A 253 -1.86 4.72 2.66
CA TYR A 253 -1.81 3.26 2.68
C TYR A 253 -0.50 2.71 3.26
N LEU A 254 0.63 3.35 2.95
CA LEU A 254 1.93 2.96 3.47
C LEU A 254 2.13 3.36 4.94
N MET A 255 1.62 4.51 5.37
CA MET A 255 1.68 4.94 6.77
C MET A 255 0.94 3.96 7.69
N LEU A 256 -0.29 3.58 7.34
CA LEU A 256 -1.04 2.56 8.09
C LEU A 256 -0.36 1.20 8.13
N HIS A 257 0.32 0.83 7.04
CA HIS A 257 1.11 -0.39 7.03
C HIS A 257 2.29 -0.30 7.99
N TRP A 258 3.08 0.76 7.90
CA TRP A 258 4.29 0.92 8.71
C TRP A 258 4.00 1.18 10.20
N GLN A 259 2.86 1.78 10.54
CA GLN A 259 2.35 1.80 11.91
C GLN A 259 2.16 0.38 12.44
N ARG A 260 1.45 -0.48 11.71
CA ARG A 260 1.28 -1.89 12.10
C ARG A 260 2.59 -2.68 12.17
N VAL A 261 3.57 -2.36 11.31
CA VAL A 261 4.92 -2.93 11.41
C VAL A 261 5.62 -2.48 12.69
N ALA A 262 5.51 -1.21 13.06
CA ALA A 262 6.10 -0.66 14.28
C ALA A 262 5.44 -1.17 15.57
N ASP A 263 4.13 -1.37 15.52
CA ASP A 263 3.33 -1.86 16.63
C ASP A 263 3.53 -3.36 16.88
N SER A 264 4.06 -4.11 15.91
CA SER A 264 4.33 -5.54 16.05
C SER A 264 5.65 -5.80 16.80
N PRO A 265 5.62 -6.28 18.06
CA PRO A 265 6.84 -6.49 18.84
C PRO A 265 7.84 -7.48 18.21
N PRO A 266 7.43 -8.62 17.61
CA PRO A 266 8.32 -9.56 16.94
C PRO A 266 9.15 -8.96 15.82
N VAL A 267 8.66 -7.92 15.15
CA VAL A 267 9.35 -7.33 14.00
C VAL A 267 10.58 -6.52 14.44
N ARG A 268 10.57 -5.95 15.65
CA ARG A 268 11.66 -5.15 16.23
C ARG A 268 12.05 -3.94 15.36
N MET A 269 11.09 -3.34 14.66
CA MET A 269 11.27 -2.17 13.81
C MET A 269 10.48 -0.98 14.33
N THR A 270 11.08 -0.17 15.20
CA THR A 270 10.43 1.03 15.75
C THR A 270 10.16 2.08 14.67
N VAL A 271 9.32 3.06 14.99
CA VAL A 271 9.09 4.27 14.16
C VAL A 271 10.41 4.93 13.77
N ASN A 272 11.37 5.02 14.70
CA ASN A 272 12.71 5.56 14.41
C ASN A 272 13.46 4.71 13.37
N ASN A 273 13.46 3.38 13.51
CA ASN A 273 14.15 2.49 12.56
C ASN A 273 13.52 2.57 11.16
N LEU A 274 12.18 2.63 11.08
CA LEU A 274 11.47 2.79 9.82
C LEU A 274 11.76 4.15 9.20
N ALA A 275 11.81 5.22 9.99
CA ALA A 275 12.12 6.56 9.51
C ALA A 275 13.51 6.63 8.84
N VAL A 276 14.52 6.03 9.47
CA VAL A 276 15.89 5.94 8.90
C VAL A 276 15.90 5.24 7.55
N ILE A 277 15.13 4.16 7.39
CA ILE A 277 15.09 3.38 6.15
C ILE A 277 14.33 4.11 5.03
N PHE A 278 13.19 4.72 5.37
CA PHE A 278 12.24 5.20 4.37
C PHE A 278 12.38 6.67 4.04
N ALA A 279 12.91 7.52 4.92
CA ALA A 279 13.15 8.94 4.62
C ALA A 279 13.88 9.16 3.28
N PRO A 280 15.07 8.56 3.01
CA PRO A 280 15.72 8.74 1.71
C PRO A 280 14.90 8.16 0.56
N THR A 281 14.14 7.08 0.79
CA THR A 281 13.31 6.45 -0.24
C THR A 281 12.10 7.30 -0.63
N LEU A 282 11.48 7.98 0.34
CA LEU A 282 10.25 8.75 0.14
C LEU A 282 10.50 10.14 -0.38
N PHE A 283 11.62 10.75 0.02
CA PHE A 283 12.01 12.10 -0.40
C PHE A 283 12.88 12.05 -1.65
N GLY A 284 13.61 10.96 -1.93
CA GLY A 284 14.38 10.77 -3.15
C GLY A 284 15.81 11.30 -3.07
N ASP A 285 16.62 10.91 -4.05
CA ASP A 285 18.09 11.01 -3.97
C ASP A 285 18.68 12.35 -4.45
N LEU A 286 17.89 13.21 -5.10
CA LEU A 286 18.39 14.44 -5.76
C LEU A 286 19.06 15.44 -4.80
N ASP A 287 18.63 15.49 -3.54
CA ASP A 287 19.18 16.40 -2.51
C ASP A 287 19.70 15.62 -1.31
N LEU A 288 20.21 14.40 -1.55
CA LEU A 288 20.63 13.49 -0.50
C LEU A 288 21.93 13.96 0.16
N ASN A 289 21.79 14.68 1.27
CA ASN A 289 22.88 15.02 2.18
C ASN A 289 22.45 14.74 3.62
N LEU A 290 23.42 14.69 4.55
CA LEU A 290 23.16 14.33 5.94
C LEU A 290 22.13 15.25 6.61
N VAL A 291 22.20 16.55 6.35
CA VAL A 291 21.29 17.54 6.96
C VAL A 291 19.86 17.26 6.53
N ASN A 292 19.62 17.12 5.22
CA ASN A 292 18.31 16.85 4.65
C ASN A 292 17.75 15.51 5.13
N VAL A 293 18.59 14.46 5.17
CA VAL A 293 18.16 13.14 5.65
C VAL A 293 17.71 13.18 7.10
N VAL A 294 18.39 13.93 7.98
CA VAL A 294 17.97 14.08 9.38
C VAL A 294 16.61 14.78 9.47
N VAL A 295 16.38 15.83 8.68
CA VAL A 295 15.09 16.52 8.64
C VAL A 295 14.00 15.58 8.10
N TRP A 296 14.22 14.88 7.00
CA TRP A 296 13.26 13.95 6.42
C TRP A 296 12.94 12.76 7.33
N GLN A 297 13.91 12.30 8.12
CA GLN A 297 13.66 11.33 9.18
C GLN A 297 12.70 11.91 10.23
N GLN A 298 12.89 13.16 10.64
CA GLN A 298 12.00 13.82 11.59
C GLN A 298 10.58 13.98 11.03
N VAL A 299 10.45 14.42 9.78
CA VAL A 299 9.16 14.49 9.08
C VAL A 299 8.48 13.13 9.10
N LEU A 300 9.19 12.07 8.70
CA LEU A 300 8.60 10.74 8.61
C LEU A 300 8.19 10.18 9.98
N LYS A 301 8.90 10.54 11.06
CA LYS A 301 8.45 10.21 12.42
C LYS A 301 7.13 10.90 12.76
N VAL A 302 7.01 12.19 12.47
CA VAL A 302 5.75 12.92 12.68
C VAL A 302 4.61 12.25 11.91
N LEU A 303 4.81 11.92 10.63
CA LEU A 303 3.81 11.25 9.80
C LEU A 303 3.39 9.88 10.38
N LEU A 304 4.35 9.08 10.85
CA LEU A 304 4.09 7.77 11.44
C LEU A 304 3.42 7.84 12.82
N LEU A 305 3.57 8.95 13.55
CA LEU A 305 2.96 9.16 14.86
C LEU A 305 1.55 9.77 14.78
N LEU A 306 1.10 10.24 13.60
CA LEU A 306 -0.28 10.67 13.42
C LEU A 306 -1.27 9.51 13.67
N PRO A 307 -2.46 9.77 14.22
CA PRO A 307 -3.45 8.73 14.48
C PRO A 307 -3.78 7.90 13.24
N SER A 308 -4.01 6.59 13.36
CA SER A 308 -4.37 5.76 12.19
C SER A 308 -5.65 6.23 11.50
N ASP A 309 -6.61 6.80 12.25
CA ASP A 309 -7.85 7.36 11.69
C ASP A 309 -7.58 8.56 10.75
N PHE A 310 -6.53 9.33 11.00
CA PHE A 310 -6.08 10.40 10.10
C PHE A 310 -5.74 9.85 8.71
N TRP A 311 -5.14 8.66 8.63
CA TRP A 311 -4.78 8.05 7.36
C TRP A 311 -5.94 7.28 6.73
N ALA A 312 -6.75 6.62 7.55
CA ALA A 312 -7.88 5.80 7.10
C ALA A 312 -8.89 6.61 6.27
N GLN A 313 -9.13 7.88 6.62
CA GLN A 313 -10.07 8.75 5.90
C GLN A 313 -9.72 8.94 4.41
N PHE A 314 -8.45 8.84 4.03
CA PHE A 314 -8.02 8.96 2.62
C PHE A 314 -8.23 7.67 1.81
N LEU A 315 -8.54 6.56 2.49
CA LEU A 315 -8.69 5.24 1.89
C LEU A 315 -10.14 4.75 1.84
N GLU A 316 -11.07 5.46 2.48
CA GLU A 316 -12.48 5.10 2.46
C GLU A 316 -13.05 5.15 1.02
N VAL A 317 -13.57 4.01 0.56
CA VAL A 317 -14.28 3.91 -0.72
C VAL A 317 -15.73 4.30 -0.45
N HIS A 318 -16.13 5.52 -0.75
CA HIS A 318 -17.55 5.87 -0.71
C HIS A 318 -18.31 5.07 -1.77
N PRO A 319 -19.46 4.44 -1.43
CA PRO A 319 -20.31 3.81 -2.43
C PRO A 319 -20.78 4.85 -3.44
N VAL A 320 -20.69 4.52 -4.73
CA VAL A 320 -21.27 5.35 -5.80
C VAL A 320 -22.78 5.42 -5.53
N PRO A 321 -23.39 6.63 -5.40
CA PRO A 321 -24.84 6.72 -5.25
C PRO A 321 -25.49 6.03 -6.44
N SER A 322 -26.38 5.07 -6.16
CA SER A 322 -27.12 4.35 -7.19
C SER A 322 -27.84 5.34 -8.09
N PRO A 323 -27.74 5.23 -9.43
CA PRO A 323 -28.45 6.14 -10.32
C PRO A 323 -29.94 5.87 -10.19
N MET A 324 -30.66 6.76 -9.50
CA MET A 324 -32.11 6.85 -9.66
C MET A 324 -32.37 7.45 -11.04
N GLY A 325 -33.03 6.69 -11.91
CA GLY A 325 -33.77 7.19 -13.07
C GLY A 325 -32.94 7.74 -14.24
N SER A 326 -32.97 6.99 -15.34
CA SER A 326 -32.89 7.43 -16.75
C SER A 326 -32.74 8.94 -17.03
N THR A 327 -31.61 9.35 -17.61
CA THR A 327 -31.47 9.64 -19.05
C THR A 327 -29.98 9.84 -19.38
N CYS A 328 -29.65 9.54 -20.63
CA CYS A 328 -28.34 9.61 -21.28
C CYS A 328 -27.61 10.96 -21.13
N ASP A 329 -26.44 10.94 -20.49
CA ASP A 329 -25.21 11.64 -20.90
C ASP A 329 -24.06 11.21 -19.97
N TYR A 330 -23.22 10.27 -20.43
CA TYR A 330 -22.30 9.51 -19.57
C TYR A 330 -20.83 9.97 -19.62
N GLU A 331 -20.51 11.09 -20.26
CA GLU A 331 -19.09 11.51 -20.44
C GLU A 331 -18.68 12.87 -19.83
N GLU A 332 -19.58 13.68 -19.27
CA GLU A 332 -19.20 15.03 -18.81
C GLU A 332 -19.13 15.22 -17.28
N HIS A 333 -19.75 14.35 -16.49
CA HIS A 333 -19.86 14.56 -15.03
C HIS A 333 -18.62 14.15 -14.18
N TYR A 334 -17.65 13.42 -14.72
CA TYR A 334 -16.46 13.00 -13.97
C TYR A 334 -15.33 14.04 -13.95
N ARG A 335 -15.48 15.18 -14.65
CA ARG A 335 -14.43 16.22 -14.71
C ARG A 335 -14.59 17.37 -13.71
N GLN A 336 -15.69 17.48 -12.98
CA GLN A 336 -15.95 18.66 -12.14
C GLN A 336 -16.70 18.35 -10.84
N ARG A 337 -16.15 17.49 -9.97
CA ARG A 337 -16.50 17.53 -8.55
C ARG A 337 -15.35 18.17 -7.76
N PRO A 338 -15.50 19.43 -7.29
CA PRO A 338 -14.63 19.97 -6.25
C PRO A 338 -14.80 19.11 -5.00
N TRP A 339 -13.73 18.47 -4.54
CA TRP A 339 -13.70 17.69 -3.30
C TRP A 339 -13.61 18.59 -2.05
N GLU A 340 -14.07 19.84 -2.13
CA GLU A 340 -13.80 20.90 -1.16
C GLU A 340 -14.75 20.92 0.05
N HIS A 341 -15.88 20.19 0.03
CA HIS A 341 -16.87 20.30 1.12
C HIS A 341 -16.93 19.12 2.09
N SER A 342 -16.63 17.87 1.70
CA SER A 342 -16.81 16.71 2.61
C SER A 342 -15.65 16.53 3.60
N SER A 343 -14.41 16.79 3.18
CA SER A 343 -13.21 16.69 4.03
C SER A 343 -13.17 17.78 5.11
N ASN A 344 -13.61 19.00 4.78
CA ASN A 344 -13.69 20.14 5.70
C ASN A 344 -14.74 19.94 6.83
N LEU A 345 -15.86 19.26 6.54
CA LEU A 345 -16.89 18.92 7.54
C LEU A 345 -16.42 17.84 8.54
N ARG A 346 -15.58 16.89 8.08
CA ARG A 346 -15.03 15.85 8.95
C ARG A 346 -13.87 16.38 9.81
N TRP A 347 -13.00 17.22 9.26
CA TRP A 347 -11.92 17.87 10.02
C TRP A 347 -12.46 18.83 11.10
N SER A 348 -13.51 19.59 10.80
CA SER A 348 -14.18 20.43 11.82
C SER A 348 -14.84 19.60 12.92
N SER A 349 -15.46 18.46 12.57
CA SER A 349 -15.99 17.52 13.57
C SER A 349 -14.87 16.86 14.40
N PHE A 350 -13.72 16.56 13.80
CA PHE A 350 -12.54 16.00 14.48
C PHE A 350 -11.90 17.02 15.43
N LYS A 351 -11.72 18.27 14.99
CA LYS A 351 -11.33 19.41 15.86
C LYS A 351 -12.28 19.57 17.05
N THR A 352 -13.58 19.34 16.85
CA THR A 352 -14.60 19.45 17.91
C THR A 352 -14.54 18.27 18.89
N TYR A 353 -14.39 17.04 18.40
CA TYR A 353 -14.20 15.84 19.22
C TYR A 353 -12.93 15.94 20.10
N PHE A 354 -11.82 16.40 19.53
CA PHE A 354 -10.55 16.56 20.24
C PHE A 354 -10.54 17.73 21.23
N ARG A 355 -11.17 18.88 20.91
CA ARG A 355 -11.41 19.95 21.89
C ARG A 355 -12.20 19.45 23.11
N SER A 356 -13.09 18.48 22.94
CA SER A 356 -13.83 17.89 24.07
C SER A 356 -12.97 16.95 24.93
N MET A 357 -12.04 16.18 24.33
CA MET A 357 -11.14 15.29 25.09
C MET A 357 -10.10 16.04 25.92
N VAL A 358 -9.55 17.16 25.43
CA VAL A 358 -8.58 17.99 26.18
C VAL A 358 -9.25 18.81 27.30
N ASN A 359 -10.54 19.14 27.15
CA ASN A 359 -11.32 19.78 28.21
C ASN A 359 -11.76 18.81 29.32
N LEU A 360 -11.81 17.50 29.05
CA LEU A 360 -12.08 16.47 30.05
C LEU A 360 -10.84 16.14 30.91
N SER A 361 -9.62 16.29 30.37
CA SER A 361 -8.38 16.12 31.14
C SER A 361 -7.98 17.35 31.96
N SER A 362 -8.58 18.51 31.71
CA SER A 362 -8.34 19.76 32.46
C SER A 362 -9.30 19.98 33.63
N THR A 363 -10.22 19.04 33.93
CA THR A 363 -11.22 19.17 35.01
C THR A 363 -10.99 18.28 36.23
N HIS A 364 -9.85 17.59 36.31
CA HIS A 364 -9.38 16.91 37.51
C HIS A 364 -7.95 17.31 37.84
N LEU A 365 -7.78 18.48 38.47
CA LEU A 365 -6.70 18.82 39.40
C LEU A 365 -7.13 19.99 40.28
#